data_AF-A0A1Q1FPM0-F1
#
_entry.id   AF-A0A1Q1FPM0-F1
#
_cell.length_a   1.000
_cell.length_b   1.000
_cell.length_c   1.000
_cell.angle_alpha   90.00
_cell.angle_beta   90.00
_cell.angle_gamma   90.00
#
_symmetry.space_group_name_H-M   'P 1'
#
loop_
_entity.id
_entity.type
_entity.pdbx_description
1 polymer ?
#
loop_
_entity_poly.entity_id
_entity_poly.type
_entity_poly.pdbx_seq_one_letter_code
_entity_poly.pdbx_strand_id
1 'polypeptide(L)'
;MDYSDLPRSAQSAVDEVVQEGSTTLSTYDDYRAVNALEGYRYIRTDEGVFYIRTTSADGSGGLFEGIVRDSILAIGGLLIGAGIFVRKRRHHLHSLIALPTGATVALLSANAFSAPTLSVVNWLGNISFGLTAGVPVLTGIALQQRDYYIGVMALSTLILSVVVLFSGNKLSALYLLLPLLLLGLPGVGFGLWLEKRSGERS
;
A
#
# COMPACT_ATOMS: atom_id res chain seq x y z
N MET A 1 1.16 -15.89 -33.11
CA MET A 1 0.55 -16.92 -32.24
C MET A 1 -0.88 -17.05 -32.70
N ASP A 2 -1.41 -18.26 -32.85
CA ASP A 2 -2.80 -18.42 -33.24
C ASP A 2 -3.71 -18.24 -32.01
N TYR A 3 -4.91 -17.70 -32.24
CA TYR A 3 -5.91 -17.52 -31.18
C TYR A 3 -6.23 -18.84 -30.45
N SER A 4 -6.23 -19.96 -31.18
CA SER A 4 -6.48 -21.30 -30.64
C SER A 4 -5.42 -21.77 -29.64
N ASP A 5 -4.21 -21.20 -29.67
CA ASP A 5 -3.12 -21.52 -28.74
C ASP A 5 -3.27 -20.79 -27.39
N LEU A 6 -4.21 -19.84 -27.28
CA LEU A 6 -4.40 -19.06 -26.08
C LEU A 6 -5.25 -19.82 -25.04
N PRO A 7 -4.96 -19.66 -23.73
CA PRO A 7 -5.86 -20.11 -22.67
C PRO A 7 -7.25 -19.49 -22.85
N ARG A 8 -8.32 -20.21 -22.48
CA ARG A 8 -9.71 -19.74 -22.64
C ARG A 8 -10.00 -18.35 -22.07
N SER A 9 -9.34 -17.97 -20.96
CA SER A 9 -9.48 -16.61 -20.41
C SER A 9 -8.87 -15.55 -21.33
N ALA A 10 -7.73 -15.84 -21.94
CA ALA A 10 -7.10 -14.94 -22.92
C ALA A 10 -7.89 -14.86 -24.22
N GLN A 11 -8.53 -15.95 -24.66
CA GLN A 11 -9.46 -15.95 -25.79
C GLN A 11 -10.65 -15.01 -25.56
N SER A 12 -11.30 -15.13 -24.39
CA SER A 12 -12.43 -14.27 -24.02
C SER A 12 -12.07 -12.77 -24.00
N ALA A 13 -10.88 -12.45 -23.51
CA ALA A 13 -10.38 -11.08 -23.46
C ALA A 13 -10.07 -10.52 -24.86
N VAL A 14 -9.59 -11.36 -25.78
CA VAL A 14 -9.39 -10.98 -27.19
C VAL A 14 -10.74 -10.69 -27.85
N ASP A 15 -11.74 -11.55 -27.63
CA ASP A 15 -13.07 -11.39 -28.22
C ASP A 15 -13.76 -10.10 -27.75
N GLU A 16 -13.60 -9.75 -26.47
CA GLU A 16 -14.13 -8.51 -25.88
C GLU A 16 -13.48 -7.27 -26.50
N VAL A 17 -12.16 -7.25 -26.62
CA VAL A 17 -11.41 -6.16 -27.26
C VAL A 17 -11.78 -6.01 -28.74
N VAL A 18 -11.99 -7.12 -29.46
CA VAL A 18 -12.44 -7.12 -30.86
C VAL A 18 -13.85 -6.57 -30.99
N GLN A 19 -14.78 -6.98 -30.13
CA GLN A 19 -16.16 -6.48 -30.12
C GLN A 19 -16.24 -4.97 -29.82
N GLU A 20 -15.37 -4.47 -28.94
CA GLU A 20 -15.31 -3.06 -28.58
C GLU A 20 -14.51 -2.18 -29.57
N GLY A 21 -13.86 -2.79 -30.56
CA GLY A 21 -12.99 -2.09 -31.52
C GLY A 21 -11.73 -1.49 -30.87
N SER A 22 -11.36 -1.97 -29.69
CA SER A 22 -10.17 -1.55 -28.96
C SER A 22 -8.93 -2.32 -29.44
N THR A 23 -7.74 -1.80 -29.16
CA THR A 23 -6.44 -2.45 -29.47
C THR A 23 -5.57 -2.64 -28.23
N THR A 24 -6.14 -2.36 -27.06
CA THR A 24 -5.41 -2.31 -25.79
C THR A 24 -6.09 -3.21 -24.78
N LEU A 25 -5.31 -4.05 -24.09
CA LEU A 25 -5.78 -4.92 -23.02
C LEU A 25 -5.06 -4.53 -21.72
N SER A 26 -5.83 -4.22 -20.67
CA SER A 26 -5.30 -3.77 -19.39
C SER A 26 -5.21 -4.91 -18.37
N THR A 27 -4.23 -4.88 -17.45
CA THR A 27 -4.22 -5.79 -16.29
C THR A 27 -5.39 -5.56 -15.35
N TYR A 28 -6.03 -4.41 -15.47
CA TYR A 28 -7.25 -4.09 -14.73
C TYR A 28 -8.47 -4.87 -15.25
N ASP A 29 -8.46 -5.32 -16.51
CA ASP A 29 -9.58 -6.01 -17.15
C ASP A 29 -9.43 -7.55 -17.05
N ASP A 30 -8.28 -8.12 -17.44
CA ASP A 30 -7.97 -9.54 -17.20
C ASP A 30 -6.46 -9.80 -17.06
N TYR A 31 -6.02 -10.02 -15.81
CA TYR A 31 -4.62 -10.30 -15.47
C TYR A 31 -4.06 -11.58 -16.13
N ARG A 32 -4.87 -12.63 -16.30
CA ARG A 32 -4.40 -13.89 -16.91
C ARG A 32 -4.25 -13.75 -18.41
N ALA A 33 -5.14 -12.99 -19.03
CA ALA A 33 -5.06 -12.66 -20.44
C ALA A 33 -3.85 -11.79 -20.76
N VAL A 34 -3.59 -10.75 -19.96
CA VAL A 34 -2.40 -9.91 -20.14
C VAL A 34 -1.11 -10.70 -19.93
N ASN A 35 -1.02 -11.54 -18.90
CA ASN A 35 0.18 -12.35 -18.68
C ASN A 35 0.43 -13.37 -19.82
N ALA A 36 -0.63 -13.91 -20.44
CA ALA A 36 -0.50 -14.78 -21.60
C ALA A 36 -0.15 -14.02 -22.90
N LEU A 37 -0.55 -12.74 -22.98
CA LEU A 37 -0.39 -11.87 -24.15
C LEU A 37 0.70 -10.82 -23.98
N GLU A 38 1.59 -10.99 -22.99
CA GLU A 38 2.58 -10.00 -22.58
C GLU A 38 3.39 -9.47 -23.77
N GLY A 39 3.45 -8.13 -23.86
CA GLY A 39 4.19 -7.36 -24.85
C GLY A 39 3.36 -6.95 -26.09
N TYR A 40 4.04 -6.85 -27.23
CA TYR A 40 3.41 -6.58 -28.51
C TYR A 40 3.09 -7.89 -29.21
N ARG A 41 1.79 -8.21 -29.40
CA ARG A 41 1.40 -9.44 -30.10
C ARG A 41 0.43 -9.18 -31.23
N TYR A 42 0.72 -9.83 -32.35
CA TYR A 42 -0.21 -10.01 -33.46
C TYR A 42 -0.93 -11.34 -33.26
N ILE A 43 -2.26 -11.26 -33.14
CA ILE A 43 -3.14 -12.42 -33.01
C ILE A 43 -3.90 -12.56 -34.32
N ARG A 44 -3.82 -13.74 -34.92
CA ARG A 44 -4.60 -14.07 -36.11
C ARG A 44 -5.90 -14.74 -35.67
N THR A 45 -7.01 -14.22 -36.18
CA THR A 45 -8.38 -14.73 -36.01
C THR A 45 -9.01 -14.93 -37.39
N ASP A 46 -10.17 -15.57 -37.45
CA ASP A 46 -10.92 -15.75 -38.70
C ASP A 46 -11.42 -14.42 -39.31
N GLU A 47 -11.54 -13.37 -38.49
CA GLU A 47 -11.98 -12.03 -38.89
C GLU A 47 -10.81 -11.12 -39.32
N GLY A 48 -9.56 -11.52 -39.07
CA GLY A 48 -8.38 -10.77 -39.46
C GLY A 48 -7.20 -10.89 -38.49
N VAL A 49 -6.16 -10.09 -38.74
CA VAL A 49 -4.99 -9.98 -37.85
C VAL A 49 -5.18 -8.78 -36.94
N PHE A 50 -5.28 -9.04 -35.64
CA PHE A 50 -5.45 -8.03 -34.61
C PHE A 50 -4.13 -7.75 -33.91
N TYR A 51 -3.88 -6.48 -33.64
CA TYR A 51 -2.75 -6.02 -32.86
C TYR A 51 -3.20 -5.73 -31.44
N ILE A 52 -2.67 -6.49 -30.48
CA ILE A 52 -2.95 -6.27 -29.06
C ILE A 52 -1.68 -5.77 -28.40
N ARG A 53 -1.81 -4.60 -27.78
CA ARG A 53 -0.81 -4.06 -26.87
C ARG A 53 -1.29 -4.27 -25.43
N THR A 54 -0.57 -5.08 -24.67
CA THR A 54 -0.78 -5.17 -23.23
C THR A 54 -0.03 -4.02 -22.55
N THR A 55 -0.71 -2.92 -22.21
CA THR A 55 -0.08 -1.73 -21.63
C THR A 55 0.52 -1.94 -20.24
N SER A 56 0.13 -3.00 -19.55
CA SER A 56 0.67 -3.35 -18.23
C SER A 56 1.94 -4.20 -18.25
N ALA A 57 2.37 -4.66 -19.43
CA ALA A 57 3.71 -5.24 -19.63
C ALA A 57 4.76 -4.15 -19.96
N ASP A 58 4.32 -3.00 -20.47
CA ASP A 58 5.17 -1.84 -20.78
C ASP A 58 5.39 -0.96 -19.52
N GLY A 59 5.92 -1.54 -18.44
CA GLY A 59 6.82 -0.83 -17.52
C GLY A 59 6.32 0.34 -16.64
N SER A 60 5.03 0.50 -16.34
CA SER A 60 4.58 1.45 -15.29
C SER A 60 3.87 0.74 -14.14
N GLY A 61 4.60 0.52 -13.04
CA GLY A 61 4.09 -0.17 -11.85
C GLY A 61 5.14 -0.97 -11.07
N GLY A 62 6.42 -0.62 -11.19
CA GLY A 62 7.49 -1.32 -10.47
C GLY A 62 7.38 -1.19 -8.95
N LEU A 63 8.13 -2.03 -8.23
CA LEU A 63 8.26 -2.03 -6.76
C LEU A 63 8.43 -0.62 -6.17
N PHE A 64 9.17 0.25 -6.86
CA PHE A 64 9.40 1.64 -6.45
C PHE A 64 8.13 2.50 -6.47
N GLU A 65 7.29 2.38 -7.50
CA GLU A 65 6.04 3.15 -7.61
C GLU A 65 5.03 2.69 -6.55
N GLY A 66 4.94 1.38 -6.32
CA GLY A 66 4.15 0.81 -5.22
C GLY A 66 4.60 1.34 -3.86
N ILE A 67 5.91 1.36 -3.63
CA ILE A 67 6.53 1.92 -2.42
C ILE A 67 6.17 3.41 -2.23
N VAL A 68 6.28 4.22 -3.29
CA VAL A 68 5.99 5.66 -3.21
C VAL A 68 4.51 5.88 -2.91
N ARG A 69 3.63 5.16 -3.60
CA ARG A 69 2.19 5.20 -3.37
C ARG A 69 1.83 4.81 -1.94
N ASP A 70 2.34 3.68 -1.45
CA ASP A 70 2.07 3.19 -0.10
C ASP A 70 2.63 4.16 0.97
N SER A 71 3.79 4.76 0.72
CA SER A 71 4.34 5.79 1.62
C SER A 71 3.43 7.01 1.73
N ILE A 72 2.91 7.52 0.60
CA ILE A 72 1.99 8.66 0.57
C ILE A 72 0.68 8.32 1.31
N LEU A 73 0.13 7.13 1.08
CA LEU A 73 -1.10 6.67 1.73
C LEU A 73 -0.91 6.51 3.25
N ALA A 74 0.22 5.95 3.67
CA ALA A 74 0.57 5.83 5.08
C ALA A 74 0.67 7.22 5.74
N ILE A 75 1.32 8.18 5.09
CA ILE A 75 1.40 9.58 5.56
C ILE A 75 0.00 10.18 5.70
N GLY A 76 -0.87 10.02 4.70
CA GLY A 76 -2.25 10.50 4.75
C GLY A 76 -3.02 9.92 5.94
N GLY A 77 -2.90 8.61 6.16
CA GLY A 77 -3.51 7.93 7.31
C GLY A 77 -2.95 8.39 8.66
N LEU A 78 -1.64 8.63 8.75
CA LEU A 78 -1.00 9.19 9.95
C LEU A 78 -1.51 10.60 10.25
N LEU A 79 -1.70 11.45 9.23
CA LEU A 79 -2.22 12.81 9.42
C LEU A 79 -3.65 12.81 9.95
N ILE A 80 -4.49 11.87 9.48
CA ILE A 80 -5.85 11.67 10.02
C ILE A 80 -5.78 11.24 11.50
N GLY A 81 -4.92 10.26 11.82
CA GLY A 81 -4.68 9.82 13.18
C GLY A 81 -4.20 10.95 14.10
N ALA A 82 -3.27 11.77 13.60
CA ALA A 82 -2.74 12.94 14.31
C ALA A 82 -3.83 14.00 14.56
N GLY A 83 -4.70 14.25 13.58
CA GLY A 83 -5.85 15.14 13.75
C GLY A 83 -6.81 14.67 14.85
N ILE A 84 -7.07 13.35 14.91
CA ILE A 84 -7.89 12.74 15.97
C ILE A 84 -7.20 12.87 17.34
N PHE A 85 -5.89 12.62 17.39
CA PHE A 85 -5.07 12.76 18.59
C PHE A 85 -5.15 14.18 19.17
N VAL A 86 -4.91 15.20 18.35
CA VAL A 86 -4.99 16.62 18.76
C VAL A 86 -6.40 17.00 19.21
N ARG A 87 -7.45 16.46 18.55
CA ARG A 87 -8.85 16.79 18.87
C ARG A 87 -9.35 16.16 20.18
N LYS A 88 -8.90 14.94 20.53
CA LYS A 88 -9.44 14.14 21.66
C LYS A 88 -8.52 14.07 22.87
N ARG A 89 -7.67 15.09 23.12
CA ARG A 89 -6.66 15.24 24.19
C ARG A 89 -6.94 14.57 25.57
N ARG A 90 -8.20 14.34 25.96
CA ARG A 90 -8.57 13.73 27.27
C ARG A 90 -8.47 12.20 27.36
N HIS A 91 -8.32 11.45 26.26
CA HIS A 91 -8.14 9.98 26.32
C HIS A 91 -6.76 9.58 25.80
N HIS A 92 -5.73 9.86 26.61
CA HIS A 92 -4.31 9.88 26.24
C HIS A 92 -3.79 8.66 25.47
N LEU A 93 -4.20 7.44 25.81
CA LEU A 93 -3.68 6.21 25.16
C LEU A 93 -4.52 5.76 23.95
N HIS A 94 -5.85 5.92 24.03
CA HIS A 94 -6.75 5.43 22.99
C HIS A 94 -6.65 6.27 21.72
N SER A 95 -6.38 7.57 21.85
CA SER A 95 -6.19 8.46 20.70
C SER A 95 -4.85 8.26 20.00
N LEU A 96 -3.81 7.78 20.69
CA LEU A 96 -2.51 7.46 20.11
C LEU A 96 -2.57 6.25 19.17
N ILE A 97 -3.49 5.29 19.42
CA ILE A 97 -3.70 4.12 18.56
C ILE A 97 -4.19 4.56 17.16
N ALA A 98 -4.82 5.73 17.05
CA ALA A 98 -5.33 6.25 15.79
C ALA A 98 -4.22 6.53 14.76
N LEU A 99 -2.97 6.75 15.19
CA LEU A 99 -1.82 6.98 14.30
C LEU A 99 -1.50 5.73 13.46
N PRO A 100 -1.04 4.60 14.05
CA PRO A 100 -0.75 3.39 13.28
C PRO A 100 -2.02 2.78 12.65
N THR A 101 -3.18 2.93 13.31
CA THR A 101 -4.45 2.41 12.77
C THR A 101 -4.89 3.18 11.53
N GLY A 102 -4.82 4.52 11.55
CA GLY A 102 -5.18 5.36 10.41
C GLY A 102 -4.31 5.06 9.19
N ALA A 103 -3.00 4.91 9.38
CA ALA A 103 -2.07 4.50 8.34
C ALA A 103 -2.42 3.12 7.73
N THR A 104 -2.68 2.14 8.60
CA THR A 104 -3.05 0.78 8.20
C THR A 104 -4.36 0.76 7.42
N VAL A 105 -5.40 1.44 7.92
CA VAL A 105 -6.71 1.50 7.26
C VAL A 105 -6.63 2.20 5.91
N ALA A 106 -5.86 3.29 5.80
CA ALA A 106 -5.66 3.99 4.53
C ALA A 106 -5.00 3.09 3.48
N LEU A 107 -3.92 2.40 3.86
CA LEU A 107 -3.22 1.44 3.00
C LEU A 107 -4.12 0.29 2.56
N LEU A 108 -4.82 -0.33 3.51
CA LEU A 108 -5.73 -1.45 3.25
C LEU A 108 -6.87 -1.02 2.34
N SER A 109 -7.49 0.14 2.58
CA SER A 109 -8.61 0.62 1.80
C SER A 109 -8.18 0.94 0.37
N ALA A 110 -7.10 1.71 0.21
CA ALA A 110 -6.59 2.08 -1.11
C ALA A 110 -6.15 0.86 -1.92
N ASN A 111 -5.53 -0.14 -1.28
CA ASN A 111 -5.18 -1.39 -1.96
C ASN A 111 -6.40 -2.26 -2.24
N ALA A 112 -7.40 -2.31 -1.36
CA ALA A 112 -8.65 -3.06 -1.59
C ALA A 112 -9.48 -2.47 -2.73
N PHE A 113 -9.55 -1.13 -2.84
CA PHE A 113 -10.26 -0.46 -3.93
C PHE A 113 -9.58 -0.62 -5.29
N SER A 114 -8.25 -0.79 -5.30
CA SER A 114 -7.48 -0.92 -6.55
C SER A 114 -7.19 -2.35 -6.95
N ALA A 115 -7.47 -3.34 -6.08
CA ALA A 115 -7.11 -4.73 -6.34
C ALA A 115 -8.23 -5.49 -7.08
N PRO A 116 -7.94 -6.10 -8.24
CA PRO A 116 -8.92 -6.91 -8.97
C PRO A 116 -9.19 -8.26 -8.30
N THR A 117 -8.24 -8.80 -7.52
CA THR A 117 -8.44 -9.99 -6.68
C THR A 117 -7.64 -9.90 -5.37
N LEU A 118 -8.22 -10.42 -4.27
CA LEU A 118 -7.61 -10.35 -2.93
C LEU A 118 -6.26 -11.09 -2.84
N SER A 119 -5.96 -12.04 -3.73
CA SER A 119 -4.71 -12.82 -3.67
C SER A 119 -3.47 -12.08 -4.16
N VAL A 120 -3.62 -10.95 -4.85
CA VAL A 120 -2.49 -10.19 -5.44
C VAL A 120 -1.89 -9.20 -4.43
N VAL A 121 -2.68 -8.77 -3.44
CA VAL A 121 -2.24 -7.80 -2.44
C VAL A 121 -1.53 -8.53 -1.29
N ASN A 122 -0.32 -8.07 -0.96
CA ASN A 122 0.38 -8.54 0.23
C ASN A 122 -0.20 -7.87 1.49
N TRP A 123 -1.39 -8.32 1.90
CA TRP A 123 -2.15 -7.74 3.01
C TRP A 123 -1.35 -7.64 4.30
N LEU A 124 -0.62 -8.70 4.64
CA LEU A 124 0.21 -8.74 5.84
C LEU A 124 1.39 -7.77 5.75
N GLY A 125 1.99 -7.64 4.55
CA GLY A 125 2.99 -6.61 4.26
C GLY A 125 2.44 -5.19 4.46
N ASN A 126 1.25 -4.90 3.93
CA ASN A 126 0.63 -3.57 4.04
C ASN A 126 0.20 -3.24 5.47
N ILE A 127 -0.28 -4.22 6.24
CA ILE A 127 -0.59 -4.06 7.66
C ILE A 127 0.69 -3.77 8.45
N SER A 128 1.75 -4.57 8.24
CA SER A 128 3.04 -4.33 8.86
C SER A 128 3.59 -2.94 8.52
N PHE A 129 3.47 -2.53 7.25
CA PHE A 129 3.92 -1.21 6.79
C PHE A 129 3.16 -0.08 7.50
N GLY A 130 1.83 -0.15 7.55
CA GLY A 130 0.98 0.84 8.21
C GLY A 130 1.25 0.96 9.71
N LEU A 131 1.39 -0.19 10.40
CA LEU A 131 1.75 -0.22 11.82
C LEU A 131 3.12 0.40 12.06
N THR A 132 4.10 0.02 11.25
CA THR A 132 5.48 0.48 11.40
C THR A 132 5.65 1.96 11.06
N ALA A 133 4.86 2.49 10.12
CA ALA A 133 4.83 3.91 9.79
C ALA A 133 4.43 4.80 10.99
N GLY A 134 3.63 4.27 11.92
CA GLY A 134 3.25 4.97 13.16
C GLY A 134 4.34 5.00 14.25
N VAL A 135 5.32 4.09 14.20
CA VAL A 135 6.34 3.93 15.25
C VAL A 135 7.24 5.17 15.39
N PRO A 136 7.77 5.78 14.31
CA PRO A 136 8.55 7.00 14.42
C PRO A 136 7.80 8.17 15.06
N VAL A 137 6.52 8.34 14.73
CA VAL A 137 5.68 9.42 15.27
C VAL A 137 5.45 9.22 16.77
N LEU A 138 5.07 8.00 17.19
CA LEU A 138 4.90 7.65 18.61
C LEU A 138 6.21 7.83 19.39
N THR A 139 7.34 7.42 18.80
CA THR A 139 8.67 7.61 19.39
C THR A 139 8.99 9.10 19.57
N GLY A 140 8.70 9.93 18.58
CA GLY A 140 8.87 11.40 18.69
C GLY A 140 8.04 11.99 19.82
N ILE A 141 6.78 11.58 19.96
CA ILE A 141 5.91 12.02 21.06
C ILE A 141 6.47 11.55 22.41
N ALA A 142 6.90 10.29 22.52
CA ALA A 142 7.48 9.73 23.75
C ALA A 142 8.75 10.48 24.19
N LEU A 143 9.64 10.81 23.25
CA LEU A 143 10.86 11.56 23.52
C LEU A 143 10.57 12.98 24.02
N GLN A 144 9.57 13.65 23.43
CA GLN A 144 9.17 15.01 23.85
C GLN A 144 8.58 15.01 25.25
N GLN A 145 7.65 14.09 25.53
CA GLN A 145 6.91 14.05 26.80
C GLN A 145 7.70 13.35 27.91
N ARG A 146 8.79 12.65 27.57
CA ARG A 146 9.50 11.71 28.45
C ARG A 146 8.56 10.70 29.11
N ASP A 147 7.50 10.31 28.39
CA ASP A 147 6.49 9.39 28.89
C ASP A 147 6.86 7.94 28.50
N TYR A 148 7.12 7.15 29.53
CA TYR A 148 7.45 5.74 29.40
C TYR A 148 6.31 4.93 28.75
N TYR A 149 5.04 5.24 29.03
CA TYR A 149 3.91 4.49 28.50
C TYR A 149 3.75 4.66 27.00
N ILE A 150 4.03 5.86 26.47
CA ILE A 150 4.04 6.12 25.02
C ILE A 150 5.22 5.41 24.36
N GLY A 151 6.38 5.35 25.04
CA GLY A 151 7.52 4.54 24.60
C GLY A 151 7.20 3.05 24.52
N VAL A 152 6.55 2.48 25.55
CA VAL A 152 6.08 1.09 25.56
C VAL A 152 5.06 0.85 24.44
N MET A 153 4.19 1.82 24.16
CA MET A 153 3.23 1.72 23.07
C MET A 153 3.91 1.71 21.69
N ALA A 154 4.92 2.56 21.47
CA ALA A 154 5.71 2.56 20.25
C ALA A 154 6.42 1.22 20.04
N LEU A 155 7.04 0.69 21.11
CA LEU A 155 7.68 -0.62 21.11
C LEU A 155 6.68 -1.75 20.86
N SER A 156 5.52 -1.71 21.50
CA SER A 156 4.47 -2.72 21.31
C SER A 156 3.93 -2.70 19.88
N THR A 157 3.77 -1.52 19.29
CA THR A 157 3.35 -1.35 17.89
C THR A 157 4.39 -1.91 16.93
N LEU A 158 5.68 -1.71 17.22
CA LEU A 158 6.78 -2.29 16.45
C LEU A 158 6.83 -3.82 16.59
N ILE A 159 6.71 -4.36 17.80
CA ILE A 159 6.68 -5.82 18.01
C ILE A 159 5.48 -6.41 17.28
N LEU A 160 4.31 -5.77 17.35
CA LEU A 160 3.12 -6.22 16.63
C LEU A 160 3.33 -6.20 15.12
N SER A 161 3.98 -5.18 14.56
CA SER A 161 4.28 -5.14 13.13
C SER A 161 5.23 -6.27 12.72
N VAL A 162 6.27 -6.56 13.53
CA VAL A 162 7.16 -7.71 13.35
C VAL A 162 6.38 -9.04 13.37
N VAL A 163 5.47 -9.23 14.33
CA VAL A 163 4.66 -10.47 14.44
C VAL A 163 3.74 -10.65 13.23
N VAL A 164 3.06 -9.59 12.79
CA VAL A 164 2.22 -9.60 11.58
C VAL A 164 3.07 -9.93 10.36
N LEU A 165 4.28 -9.40 10.30
CA LEU A 165 5.24 -9.65 9.23
C LEU A 165 5.67 -11.13 9.14
N PHE A 166 5.93 -11.76 10.28
CA PHE A 166 6.29 -13.19 10.36
C PHE A 166 5.12 -14.14 10.05
N SER A 167 3.89 -13.62 10.05
CA SER A 167 2.71 -14.39 9.63
C SER A 167 2.55 -14.44 8.09
N GLY A 168 3.40 -13.73 7.33
CA GLY A 168 3.36 -13.63 5.86
C GLY A 168 4.57 -14.22 5.12
N ASN A 169 4.63 -14.00 3.80
CA ASN A 169 5.65 -14.56 2.89
C ASN A 169 7.07 -14.02 3.12
N LYS A 170 8.12 -14.79 2.80
CA LYS A 170 9.56 -14.54 3.12
C LYS A 170 10.20 -13.24 2.57
N LEU A 171 9.52 -12.43 1.74
CA LEU A 171 10.00 -11.13 1.23
C LEU A 171 9.71 -9.95 2.18
N SER A 172 9.49 -10.25 3.45
CA SER A 172 8.73 -9.42 4.39
C SER A 172 9.54 -8.29 5.04
N ALA A 173 10.86 -8.41 5.15
CA ALA A 173 11.70 -7.42 5.83
C ALA A 173 11.61 -6.00 5.23
N LEU A 174 11.37 -5.87 3.92
CA LEU A 174 11.24 -4.59 3.23
C LEU A 174 10.04 -3.78 3.73
N TYR A 175 8.89 -4.42 3.94
CA TYR A 175 7.68 -3.75 4.44
C TYR A 175 7.82 -3.18 5.85
N LEU A 176 8.82 -3.64 6.60
CA LEU A 176 9.13 -3.14 7.93
C LEU A 176 10.27 -2.11 7.90
N LEU A 177 11.33 -2.37 7.15
CA LEU A 177 12.49 -1.48 7.09
C LEU A 177 12.20 -0.18 6.34
N LEU A 178 11.42 -0.22 5.26
CA LEU A 178 11.12 0.97 4.47
C LEU A 178 10.44 2.09 5.26
N PRO A 179 9.32 1.83 5.97
CA PRO A 179 8.66 2.90 6.72
C PRO A 179 9.56 3.42 7.85
N LEU A 180 10.39 2.57 8.47
CA LEU A 180 11.36 3.03 9.47
C LEU A 180 12.46 3.92 8.88
N LEU A 181 12.97 3.60 7.69
CA LEU A 181 14.02 4.38 7.04
C LEU A 181 13.47 5.69 6.45
N LEU A 182 12.35 5.61 5.72
CA LEU A 182 11.75 6.76 5.05
C LEU A 182 11.07 7.69 6.05
N LEU A 183 10.36 7.15 7.04
CA LEU A 183 9.60 7.93 8.01
C LEU A 183 10.29 8.07 9.36
N GLY A 184 11.46 7.47 9.56
CA GLY A 184 12.18 7.51 10.85
C GLY A 184 12.46 8.92 11.33
N LEU A 185 13.33 9.65 10.60
CA LEU A 185 13.66 11.02 10.93
C LEU A 185 12.47 12.00 10.81
N PRO A 186 11.73 12.05 9.68
CA PRO A 186 10.64 13.00 9.55
C PRO A 186 9.46 12.68 10.47
N GLY A 187 9.18 11.41 10.74
CA GLY A 187 8.12 10.99 11.65
C GLY A 187 8.45 11.29 13.11
N VAL A 188 9.69 11.05 13.57
CA VAL A 188 10.14 11.49 14.90
C VAL A 188 10.06 13.01 15.01
N GLY A 189 10.55 13.75 14.01
CA GLY A 189 10.46 15.21 13.97
C GLY A 189 9.01 15.71 14.04
N PHE A 190 8.10 15.07 13.31
CA PHE A 190 6.67 15.39 13.33
C PHE A 190 6.03 15.11 14.69
N GLY A 191 6.38 14.00 15.34
CA GLY A 191 5.93 13.68 16.70
C GLY A 191 6.39 14.71 17.74
N LEU A 192 7.64 15.16 17.65
CA LEU A 192 8.16 16.26 18.50
C LEU A 192 7.39 17.57 18.25
N TRP A 193 7.08 17.89 16.99
CA TRP A 193 6.41 19.13 16.60
C TRP A 193 4.92 19.19 16.99
N LEU A 194 4.20 18.07 16.84
CA LEU A 194 2.78 17.95 17.17
C LEU A 194 2.48 18.45 18.59
N GLU A 195 3.39 18.20 19.53
CA GLU A 195 3.22 18.59 20.92
C GLU A 195 3.77 19.98 21.24
N LYS A 196 4.75 20.51 20.49
CA LYS A 196 5.24 21.88 20.72
C LYS A 196 4.12 22.92 20.54
N ARG A 197 3.28 22.76 19.51
CA ARG A 197 2.05 23.56 19.33
C ARG A 197 0.96 23.28 20.36
N SER A 198 1.06 22.14 21.04
CA SER A 198 0.10 21.72 22.04
C SER A 198 0.27 22.49 23.35
N GLY A 199 1.53 22.73 23.75
CA GLY A 199 1.89 23.49 24.95
C GLY A 199 1.78 25.02 24.82
N GLU A 200 1.86 25.58 23.61
CA GLU A 200 1.73 27.04 23.39
C GLU A 200 0.28 27.56 23.43
N ARG A 201 -0.72 26.66 23.52
CA ARG A 201 -2.16 27.01 23.58
C ARG A 201 -2.83 26.73 24.94
N SER A 202 -2.06 26.37 25.96
CA SER A 202 -2.53 26.28 27.37
C SER A 202 -1.98 27.44 28.18
#